data_AF-A0A7Y2UX20-F1
#
_entry.id   AF-A0A7Y2UX20-F1
#
_cell.length_a   1.000
_cell.length_b   1.000
_cell.length_c   1.000
_cell.angle_alpha   90.00
_cell.angle_beta   90.00
_cell.angle_gamma   90.00
#
_symmetry.space_group_name_H-M   'P 1'
#
loop_
_entity.id
_entity.type
_entity.pdbx_description
1 polymer ?
#
loop_
_entity_poly.entity_id
_entity_poly.type
_entity_poly.pdbx_seq_one_letter_code
_entity_poly.pdbx_strand_id
1 'polypeptide(L)'
;GNGRGFFRAGGSHTLQSMVEEVADAVIDPQTGVSIKERRIAAQMVNGGDNSFKLSALGSGSDYTPFIQHAGIASLNIGFGGENAGGEYHTIYDTYPHYKRFKDPEFAYGVTLANAAGRIVLRIANADVLPFEFKQWQSTVEGYLKEVMDETDKKRQAVEKHNKLVAQNAYQLAADPRKPFVKPELKEAVPYLDFSPLQNSLAQLGQRIEELEGLELESLPANKQEALNKVLKETEQILTESSGLPRRPWFRHQLYAPGFYTGYGVKTLPGVREAIEQNNWEEAQQQIEKLSGTFLAMDEHLKKLIGHAE
;
A
#
# COMPACT_ATOMS: atom_id res chain seq x y z
N GLY A 1 -7.06 2.87 16.55
CA GLY A 1 -7.34 3.81 17.66
C GLY A 1 -7.57 5.20 17.10
N ASN A 2 -8.29 6.06 17.82
CA ASN A 2 -8.57 7.43 17.40
C ASN A 2 -8.09 8.43 18.46
N GLY A 3 -7.63 9.59 18.04
CA GLY A 3 -7.47 10.74 18.92
C GLY A 3 -7.00 11.96 18.14
N ARG A 4 -6.59 12.99 18.87
CA ARG A 4 -6.29 14.29 18.27
C ARG A 4 -5.13 14.26 17.26
N GLY A 5 -5.29 14.98 16.16
CA GLY A 5 -4.22 15.27 15.21
C GLY A 5 -4.65 15.10 13.76
N PHE A 6 -3.82 14.41 12.97
CA PHE A 6 -3.93 14.34 11.52
C PHE A 6 -4.74 13.12 11.07
N PHE A 7 -5.52 13.27 10.00
CA PHE A 7 -6.24 12.16 9.39
C PHE A 7 -5.27 11.15 8.78
N ARG A 8 -5.43 9.88 9.11
CA ARG A 8 -4.68 8.75 8.58
C ARG A 8 -5.65 7.82 7.90
N ALA A 9 -5.33 7.45 6.67
CA ALA A 9 -6.12 6.51 5.89
C ALA A 9 -5.18 5.55 5.16
N GLY A 10 -5.49 4.26 5.25
CA GLY A 10 -4.84 3.23 4.47
C GLY A 10 -5.84 2.25 3.93
N GLY A 11 -5.56 1.65 2.77
CA GLY A 11 -6.50 0.75 2.13
C GLY A 11 -6.10 0.28 0.75
N SER A 12 -7.07 -0.30 0.06
CA SER A 12 -7.02 -0.54 -1.38
C SER A 12 -6.93 0.79 -2.11
N HIS A 13 -5.91 0.97 -2.94
CA HIS A 13 -5.65 2.26 -3.61
C HIS A 13 -6.73 2.62 -4.64
N THR A 14 -7.56 1.66 -5.06
CA THR A 14 -8.76 1.93 -5.87
C THR A 14 -9.77 2.83 -5.17
N LEU A 15 -9.71 2.95 -3.84
CA LEU A 15 -10.58 3.80 -3.03
C LEU A 15 -10.00 5.20 -2.79
N GLN A 16 -8.80 5.50 -3.31
CA GLN A 16 -8.06 6.71 -2.94
C GLN A 16 -8.81 7.99 -3.31
N SER A 17 -9.28 8.13 -4.55
CA SER A 17 -9.99 9.33 -5.02
C SER A 17 -11.22 9.62 -4.15
N MET A 18 -12.02 8.58 -3.85
CA MET A 18 -13.19 8.71 -2.99
C MET A 18 -12.82 9.18 -1.57
N VAL A 19 -11.76 8.60 -0.98
CA VAL A 19 -11.31 9.00 0.36
C VAL A 19 -10.73 10.41 0.36
N GLU A 20 -10.01 10.80 -0.69
CA GLU A 20 -9.45 12.14 -0.85
C GLU A 20 -10.57 13.19 -0.91
N GLU A 21 -11.63 12.96 -1.68
CA GLU A 21 -12.79 13.83 -1.75
C GLU A 21 -13.56 13.92 -0.42
N VAL A 22 -13.71 12.81 0.30
CA VAL A 22 -14.30 12.85 1.66
C VAL A 22 -13.40 13.62 2.61
N ALA A 23 -12.09 13.44 2.53
CA ALA A 23 -11.14 14.16 3.35
C ALA A 23 -11.12 15.66 3.05
N ASP A 24 -11.44 16.06 1.82
CA ASP A 24 -11.59 17.47 1.45
C ASP A 24 -12.90 18.07 1.98
N ALA A 25 -13.98 17.30 2.00
CA ALA A 25 -15.29 17.75 2.46
C ALA A 25 -15.44 17.83 3.99
N VAL A 26 -14.60 17.11 4.76
CA VAL A 26 -14.68 17.06 6.22
C VAL A 26 -13.73 18.09 6.82
N ILE A 27 -14.27 18.94 7.70
CA ILE A 27 -13.52 20.00 8.37
C ILE A 27 -12.80 19.46 9.61
N ASP A 28 -11.53 19.79 9.75
CA ASP A 28 -10.76 19.53 10.96
C ASP A 28 -11.26 20.42 12.10
N PRO A 29 -11.55 19.83 13.28
CA PRO A 29 -12.23 20.55 14.36
C PRO A 29 -11.35 21.58 15.09
N GLN A 30 -10.03 21.60 14.88
CA GLN A 30 -9.14 22.55 15.54
C GLN A 30 -8.62 23.65 14.62
N THR A 31 -8.32 23.31 13.37
CA THR A 31 -7.73 24.26 12.42
C THR A 31 -8.76 24.91 11.49
N GLY A 32 -9.97 24.35 11.36
CA GLY A 32 -11.04 24.89 10.52
C GLY A 32 -10.85 24.69 9.01
N VAL A 33 -9.71 24.17 8.57
CA VAL A 33 -9.45 23.71 7.19
C VAL A 33 -9.95 22.27 6.98
N SER A 34 -9.93 21.75 5.75
CA SER A 34 -10.26 20.35 5.50
C SER A 34 -9.25 19.38 6.13
N ILE A 35 -9.69 18.17 6.49
CA ILE A 35 -8.79 17.15 7.04
C ILE A 35 -7.75 16.69 6.01
N LYS A 36 -8.05 16.82 4.71
CA LYS A 36 -7.10 16.67 3.59
C LYS A 36 -6.02 17.75 3.66
N GLU A 37 -6.41 19.03 3.68
CA GLU A 37 -5.47 20.15 3.71
C GLU A 37 -4.52 20.05 4.92
N ARG A 38 -5.08 19.79 6.11
CA ARG A 38 -4.26 19.62 7.32
C ARG A 38 -3.29 18.44 7.21
N ARG A 39 -3.71 17.32 6.62
CA ARG A 39 -2.87 16.13 6.42
C ARG A 39 -1.73 16.37 5.42
N ILE A 40 -2.00 17.11 4.34
CA ILE A 40 -0.99 17.50 3.34
C ILE A 40 0.01 18.48 3.95
N ALA A 41 -0.47 19.50 4.68
CA ALA A 41 0.42 20.45 5.37
C ALA A 41 1.39 19.73 6.32
N ALA A 42 0.89 18.79 7.12
CA ALA A 42 1.74 17.97 7.99
C ALA A 42 2.75 17.10 7.21
N GLN A 43 2.36 16.59 6.05
CA GLN A 43 3.26 15.82 5.19
C GLN A 43 4.42 16.66 4.67
N MET A 44 4.13 17.85 4.15
CA MET A 44 5.12 18.76 3.58
C MET A 44 6.16 19.18 4.63
N VAL A 45 5.71 19.49 5.85
CA VAL A 45 6.62 19.83 6.97
C VAL A 45 7.54 18.66 7.32
N ASN A 46 7.09 17.41 7.12
CA ASN A 46 7.87 16.20 7.35
C ASN A 46 8.66 15.74 6.12
N GLY A 47 8.83 16.58 5.11
CA GLY A 47 9.63 16.31 3.91
C GLY A 47 8.93 15.48 2.83
N GLY A 48 7.61 15.27 2.95
CA GLY A 48 6.81 14.67 1.89
C GLY A 48 6.35 15.68 0.83
N ASP A 49 5.64 15.18 -0.17
CA ASP A 49 5.09 16.00 -1.26
C ASP A 49 3.76 16.66 -0.91
N ASN A 50 3.29 17.54 -1.80
CA ASN A 50 2.00 18.23 -1.71
C ASN A 50 0.85 17.36 -2.27
N SER A 51 0.71 16.13 -1.80
CA SER A 51 -0.34 15.21 -2.26
C SER A 51 -0.99 14.42 -1.11
N PHE A 52 -2.27 14.10 -1.28
CA PHE A 52 -2.97 13.15 -0.42
C PHE A 52 -2.77 11.73 -0.97
N LYS A 53 -2.32 10.80 -0.13
CA LYS A 53 -2.09 9.40 -0.53
C LYS A 53 -2.61 8.46 0.56
N LEU A 54 -3.30 7.41 0.14
CA LEU A 54 -3.56 6.27 1.03
C LEU A 54 -2.26 5.53 1.29
N SER A 55 -2.09 5.03 2.51
CA SER A 55 -1.04 4.05 2.80
C SER A 55 -1.50 2.63 2.44
N ALA A 56 -0.60 1.77 1.97
CA ALA A 56 -0.89 0.35 1.86
C ALA A 56 -1.16 -0.29 3.23
N LEU A 57 -2.08 -1.27 3.29
CA LEU A 57 -2.41 -1.99 4.51
C LEU A 57 -1.47 -3.18 4.76
N GLY A 58 -0.80 -3.15 5.91
CA GLY A 58 -0.10 -4.29 6.49
C GLY A 58 -1.05 -5.13 7.33
N SER A 59 -0.68 -5.51 8.55
CA SER A 59 -1.63 -6.13 9.51
C SER A 59 -1.91 -5.16 10.66
N GLY A 60 -2.42 -5.66 11.79
CA GLY A 60 -2.63 -4.87 13.01
C GLY A 60 -4.08 -4.48 13.30
N SER A 61 -5.03 -4.94 12.50
CA SER A 61 -6.47 -4.85 12.80
C SER A 61 -7.27 -5.87 11.97
N ASP A 62 -8.60 -5.84 12.13
CA ASP A 62 -9.56 -6.79 11.54
C ASP A 62 -9.67 -6.72 10.02
N TYR A 63 -9.14 -5.68 9.35
CA TYR A 63 -9.10 -5.62 7.88
C TYR A 63 -8.18 -6.70 7.26
N THR A 64 -7.25 -7.28 8.04
CA THR A 64 -6.25 -8.25 7.56
C THR A 64 -6.89 -9.41 6.76
N PRO A 65 -7.85 -10.19 7.30
CA PRO A 65 -8.50 -11.26 6.54
C PRO A 65 -9.30 -10.77 5.32
N PHE A 66 -9.87 -9.57 5.34
CA PHE A 66 -10.66 -9.05 4.23
C PHE A 66 -9.77 -8.76 3.02
N ILE A 67 -8.76 -7.92 3.18
CA ILE A 67 -7.91 -7.54 2.04
C ILE A 67 -6.89 -8.63 1.68
N GLN A 68 -6.19 -9.21 2.66
CA GLN A 68 -5.01 -10.03 2.35
C GLN A 68 -5.33 -11.50 2.08
N HIS A 69 -6.47 -11.98 2.56
CA HIS A 69 -6.90 -13.36 2.35
C HIS A 69 -8.07 -13.47 1.39
N ALA A 70 -9.13 -12.68 1.61
CA ALA A 70 -10.36 -12.76 0.82
C ALA A 70 -10.36 -11.87 -0.44
N GLY A 71 -9.40 -10.94 -0.57
CA GLY A 71 -9.36 -10.00 -1.70
C GLY A 71 -10.54 -9.03 -1.71
N ILE A 72 -10.97 -8.57 -0.54
CA ILE A 72 -12.06 -7.60 -0.39
C ILE A 72 -11.43 -6.22 -0.18
N ALA A 73 -11.77 -5.27 -1.06
CA ALA A 73 -11.31 -3.90 -0.95
C ALA A 73 -11.61 -3.34 0.44
N SER A 74 -10.59 -2.82 1.12
CA SER A 74 -10.68 -2.48 2.55
C SER A 74 -10.07 -1.11 2.84
N LEU A 75 -10.58 -0.46 3.88
CA LEU A 75 -10.06 0.80 4.42
C LEU A 75 -9.88 0.71 5.93
N ASN A 76 -8.84 1.37 6.42
CA ASN A 76 -8.62 1.67 7.82
C ASN A 76 -8.35 3.16 7.94
N ILE A 77 -9.17 3.85 8.74
CA ILE A 77 -9.10 5.30 8.92
C ILE A 77 -9.08 5.67 10.39
N GLY A 78 -8.45 6.79 10.72
CA GLY A 78 -8.40 7.30 12.08
C GLY A 78 -7.63 8.61 12.18
N PHE A 79 -7.71 9.26 13.33
CA PHE A 79 -6.89 10.43 13.62
C PHE A 79 -5.81 10.11 14.66
N GLY A 80 -4.70 10.84 14.59
CA GLY A 80 -3.69 10.81 15.63
C GLY A 80 -2.45 11.61 15.28
N GLY A 81 -1.47 11.56 16.17
CA GLY A 81 -0.18 12.27 16.03
C GLY A 81 -0.02 13.44 17.00
N GLU A 82 -1.09 13.87 17.68
CA GLU A 82 -1.06 14.93 18.69
C GLU A 82 -1.62 14.49 20.05
N ASN A 83 -1.76 13.17 20.23
CA ASN A 83 -2.35 12.48 21.36
C ASN A 83 -1.37 11.44 21.93
N ALA A 84 -0.19 11.91 22.37
CA ALA A 84 0.94 11.12 22.86
C ALA A 84 0.54 9.84 23.63
N GLY A 85 1.16 8.71 23.29
CA GLY A 85 0.77 7.36 23.73
C GLY A 85 1.40 6.88 25.04
N GLY A 86 1.29 5.56 25.28
CA GLY A 86 1.86 4.83 26.42
C GLY A 86 0.87 3.90 27.13
N GLU A 87 -0.43 4.13 26.92
CA GLU A 87 -1.52 3.41 27.57
C GLU A 87 -2.01 2.17 26.82
N TYR A 88 -1.67 2.03 25.53
CA TYR A 88 -2.19 0.98 24.65
C TYR A 88 -1.98 -0.41 25.25
N HIS A 89 -3.05 -1.23 25.28
CA HIS A 89 -3.06 -2.58 25.89
C HIS A 89 -2.67 -2.62 27.38
N THR A 90 -2.84 -1.51 28.11
CA THR A 90 -2.63 -1.45 29.56
C THR A 90 -3.94 -1.16 30.30
N ILE A 91 -3.94 -1.34 31.61
CA ILE A 91 -5.05 -0.94 32.49
C ILE A 91 -5.27 0.59 32.55
N TYR A 92 -4.37 1.39 31.96
CA TYR A 92 -4.46 2.85 31.92
C TYR A 92 -5.25 3.38 30.72
N ASP A 93 -5.57 2.52 29.74
CA ASP A 93 -6.48 2.86 28.64
C ASP A 93 -7.92 2.94 29.15
N THR A 94 -8.25 4.08 29.74
CA THR A 94 -9.51 4.31 30.47
C THR A 94 -10.21 5.56 29.95
N TYR A 95 -11.53 5.64 30.15
CA TYR A 95 -12.31 6.82 29.80
C TYR A 95 -11.75 8.13 30.38
N PRO A 96 -11.37 8.22 31.67
CA PRO A 96 -10.76 9.43 32.22
C PRO A 96 -9.43 9.81 31.53
N HIS A 97 -8.61 8.84 31.14
CA HIS A 97 -7.38 9.08 30.40
C HIS A 97 -7.68 9.69 29.02
N TYR A 98 -8.63 9.08 28.29
CA TYR A 98 -9.05 9.58 26.98
C TYR A 98 -9.58 11.02 27.04
N LYS A 99 -10.51 11.28 27.96
CA LYS A 99 -11.15 12.59 28.14
C LYS A 99 -10.19 13.68 28.62
N ARG A 100 -9.11 13.33 29.32
CA ARG A 100 -8.14 14.33 29.80
C ARG A 100 -7.03 14.60 28.80
N PHE A 101 -6.55 13.57 28.10
CA PHE A 101 -5.28 13.66 27.37
C PHE A 101 -5.36 13.34 25.87
N LYS A 102 -6.40 12.65 25.41
CA LYS A 102 -6.47 12.19 24.00
C LYS A 102 -7.32 13.07 23.12
N ASP A 103 -8.57 13.28 23.51
CA ASP A 103 -9.53 14.11 22.78
C ASP A 103 -10.54 14.70 23.77
N PRO A 104 -10.16 15.78 24.50
CA PRO A 104 -10.96 16.29 25.60
C PRO A 104 -12.36 16.72 25.24
N GLU A 105 -12.62 17.11 24.00
CA GLU A 105 -13.96 17.50 23.55
C GLU A 105 -14.67 16.42 22.74
N PHE A 106 -14.06 15.24 22.58
CA PHE A 106 -14.51 14.19 21.64
C PHE A 106 -14.65 14.68 20.19
N ALA A 107 -14.04 15.82 19.85
CA ALA A 107 -14.22 16.46 18.57
C ALA A 107 -13.68 15.57 17.43
N TYR A 108 -12.56 14.89 17.64
CA TYR A 108 -12.01 13.94 16.66
C TYR A 108 -12.78 12.62 16.62
N GLY A 109 -13.46 12.23 17.70
CA GLY A 109 -14.47 11.17 17.65
C GLY A 109 -15.60 11.50 16.66
N VAL A 110 -16.14 12.72 16.75
CA VAL A 110 -17.19 13.21 15.85
C VAL A 110 -16.68 13.37 14.41
N THR A 111 -15.48 13.95 14.23
CA THR A 111 -14.88 14.11 12.89
C THR A 111 -14.59 12.76 12.23
N LEU A 112 -14.10 11.77 12.98
CA LEU A 112 -13.93 10.41 12.46
C LEU A 112 -15.27 9.78 12.06
N ALA A 113 -16.30 9.91 12.90
CA ALA A 113 -17.63 9.40 12.58
C ALA A 113 -18.22 10.07 11.32
N ASN A 114 -17.99 11.37 11.12
CA ASN A 114 -18.40 12.11 9.93
C ASN A 114 -17.68 11.58 8.67
N ALA A 115 -16.35 11.45 8.72
CA ALA A 115 -15.57 10.91 7.60
C ALA A 115 -15.95 9.45 7.27
N ALA A 116 -16.01 8.58 8.27
CA ALA A 116 -16.41 7.18 8.11
C ALA A 116 -17.84 7.06 7.58
N GLY A 117 -18.79 7.83 8.12
CA GLY A 117 -20.18 7.83 7.68
C GLY A 117 -20.32 8.27 6.23
N ARG A 118 -19.59 9.31 5.81
CA ARG A 118 -19.55 9.75 4.40
C ARG A 118 -19.00 8.67 3.48
N ILE A 119 -17.89 8.03 3.83
CA ILE A 119 -17.32 6.91 3.05
C ILE A 119 -18.35 5.78 2.89
N VAL A 120 -18.97 5.36 3.99
CA VAL A 120 -19.98 4.29 3.97
C VAL A 120 -21.16 4.69 3.10
N LEU A 121 -21.70 5.90 3.24
CA LEU A 121 -22.82 6.38 2.44
C LEU A 121 -22.46 6.48 0.95
N ARG A 122 -21.25 6.93 0.61
CA ARG A 122 -20.77 7.00 -0.78
C ARG A 122 -20.70 5.62 -1.43
N ILE A 123 -20.18 4.62 -0.72
CA ILE A 123 -20.08 3.25 -1.27
C ILE A 123 -21.46 2.60 -1.33
N ALA A 124 -22.28 2.76 -0.28
CA ALA A 124 -23.57 2.07 -0.16
C ALA A 124 -24.65 2.61 -1.10
N ASN A 125 -24.57 3.89 -1.49
CA ASN A 125 -25.54 4.54 -2.37
C ASN A 125 -24.95 4.89 -3.75
N ALA A 126 -23.81 4.31 -4.11
CA ALA A 126 -23.20 4.56 -5.40
C ALA A 126 -24.01 3.89 -6.52
N ASP A 127 -24.40 4.64 -7.55
CA ASP A 127 -24.95 4.07 -8.78
C ASP A 127 -23.90 3.18 -9.46
N VAL A 128 -22.65 3.66 -9.51
CA VAL A 128 -21.45 2.90 -9.86
C VAL A 128 -20.46 2.97 -8.68
N LEU A 129 -19.85 1.84 -8.32
CA LEU A 129 -18.88 1.80 -7.22
C LEU A 129 -17.73 2.78 -7.48
N PRO A 130 -17.32 3.57 -6.48
CA PRO A 130 -16.35 4.66 -6.66
C PRO A 130 -14.90 4.13 -6.64
N PHE A 131 -14.61 3.15 -7.50
CA PHE A 131 -13.27 2.61 -7.71
C PHE A 131 -12.60 3.36 -8.85
N GLU A 132 -11.41 3.86 -8.60
CA GLU A 132 -10.62 4.62 -9.57
C GLU A 132 -9.26 3.92 -9.77
N PHE A 133 -8.84 3.76 -11.02
CA PHE A 133 -7.72 2.87 -11.35
C PHE A 133 -6.44 3.61 -11.74
N LYS A 134 -6.49 4.87 -12.15
CA LYS A 134 -5.32 5.65 -12.57
C LYS A 134 -4.39 5.95 -11.40
N GLN A 135 -4.95 6.35 -10.25
CA GLN A 135 -4.14 6.56 -9.05
C GLN A 135 -3.60 5.23 -8.50
N TRP A 136 -4.38 4.15 -8.61
CA TRP A 136 -3.93 2.80 -8.27
C TRP A 136 -2.74 2.40 -9.15
N GLN A 137 -2.82 2.60 -10.47
CA GLN A 137 -1.75 2.29 -11.43
C GLN A 137 -0.46 3.04 -11.08
N SER A 138 -0.55 4.35 -10.88
CA SER A 138 0.60 5.19 -10.52
C SER A 138 1.25 4.73 -9.20
N THR A 139 0.45 4.30 -8.24
CA THR A 139 0.94 3.77 -6.97
C THR A 139 1.68 2.45 -7.14
N VAL A 140 1.13 1.54 -7.94
CA VAL A 140 1.74 0.23 -8.23
C VAL A 140 3.03 0.36 -9.04
N GLU A 141 3.08 1.28 -10.00
CA GLU A 141 4.30 1.64 -10.73
C GLU A 141 5.39 2.16 -9.78
N GLY A 142 5.00 2.97 -8.80
CA GLY A 142 5.88 3.41 -7.72
C GLY A 142 6.48 2.24 -6.94
N TYR A 143 5.65 1.27 -6.53
CA TYR A 143 6.14 0.08 -5.83
C TYR A 143 7.08 -0.78 -6.68
N LEU A 144 6.78 -0.95 -7.97
CA LEU A 144 7.66 -1.68 -8.89
C LEU A 144 9.02 -0.98 -9.01
N LYS A 145 9.00 0.35 -9.21
CA LYS A 145 10.22 1.15 -9.27
C LYS A 145 11.06 1.00 -8.00
N GLU A 146 10.44 1.07 -6.82
CA GLU A 146 11.15 0.89 -5.55
C GLU A 146 11.85 -0.48 -5.47
N VAL A 147 11.18 -1.56 -5.87
CA VAL A 147 11.74 -2.92 -5.85
C VAL A 147 12.92 -3.07 -6.82
N MET A 148 12.82 -2.48 -8.02
CA MET A 148 13.92 -2.45 -8.98
C MET A 148 15.11 -1.64 -8.45
N ASP A 149 14.86 -0.43 -7.95
CA ASP A 149 15.88 0.45 -7.37
C ASP A 149 16.58 -0.22 -6.16
N GLU A 150 15.83 -0.97 -5.33
CA GLU A 150 16.39 -1.75 -4.21
C GLU A 150 17.31 -2.88 -4.69
N THR A 151 16.92 -3.59 -5.75
CA THR A 151 17.74 -4.65 -6.35
C THR A 151 19.07 -4.10 -6.85
N ASP A 152 19.03 -2.96 -7.55
CA ASP A 152 20.22 -2.29 -8.08
C ASP A 152 21.12 -1.77 -6.96
N LYS A 153 20.55 -1.12 -5.94
CA LYS A 153 21.31 -0.67 -4.77
C LYS A 153 22.00 -1.83 -4.08
N LYS A 154 21.33 -2.97 -3.98
CA LYS A 154 21.89 -4.19 -3.36
C LYS A 154 23.05 -4.74 -4.18
N ARG A 155 22.93 -4.79 -5.51
CA ARG A 155 24.02 -5.18 -6.42
C ARG A 155 25.24 -4.26 -6.26
N GLN A 156 25.03 -2.94 -6.33
CA GLN A 156 26.10 -1.94 -6.16
C GLN A 156 26.79 -2.05 -4.80
N ALA A 157 26.03 -2.31 -3.73
CA ALA A 157 26.58 -2.49 -2.38
C ALA A 157 27.47 -3.74 -2.29
N VAL A 158 27.06 -4.86 -2.92
CA VAL A 158 27.85 -6.10 -2.97
C VAL A 158 29.13 -5.89 -3.80
N GLU A 159 29.04 -5.28 -4.97
CA GLU A 159 30.20 -4.99 -5.83
C GLU A 159 31.21 -4.09 -5.09
N LYS A 160 30.73 -3.04 -4.43
CA LYS A 160 31.58 -2.15 -3.61
C LYS A 160 32.24 -2.93 -2.47
N HIS A 161 31.48 -3.74 -1.74
CA HIS A 161 32.01 -4.57 -0.65
C HIS A 161 33.11 -5.51 -1.15
N ASN A 162 32.85 -6.25 -2.23
CA ASN A 162 33.80 -7.22 -2.79
C ASN A 162 35.07 -6.55 -3.31
N LYS A 163 34.96 -5.36 -3.91
CA LYS A 163 36.12 -4.55 -4.30
C LYS A 163 37.00 -4.18 -3.10
N LEU A 164 36.39 -3.76 -1.98
CA LEU A 164 37.11 -3.43 -0.75
C LEU A 164 37.78 -4.66 -0.11
N VAL A 165 37.12 -5.83 -0.14
CA VAL A 165 37.72 -7.09 0.31
C VAL A 165 38.92 -7.47 -0.56
N ALA A 166 38.78 -7.41 -1.88
CA ALA A 166 39.84 -7.75 -2.83
C ALA A 166 41.07 -6.84 -2.73
N GLN A 167 40.86 -5.55 -2.41
CA GLN A 167 41.93 -4.57 -2.18
C GLN A 167 42.57 -4.66 -0.79
N ASN A 168 42.16 -5.64 0.04
CA ASN A 168 42.52 -5.76 1.44
C ASN A 168 42.24 -4.49 2.28
N ALA A 169 41.32 -3.63 1.81
CA ALA A 169 41.10 -2.31 2.38
C ALA A 169 40.62 -2.37 3.83
N TYR A 170 39.75 -3.33 4.15
CA TYR A 170 39.26 -3.52 5.53
C TYR A 170 40.37 -3.90 6.50
N GLN A 171 41.30 -4.77 6.08
CA GLN A 171 42.41 -5.18 6.95
C GLN A 171 43.42 -4.05 7.12
N LEU A 172 43.73 -3.32 6.05
CA LEU A 172 44.65 -2.17 6.11
C LEU A 172 44.09 -1.01 6.95
N ALA A 173 42.76 -0.86 6.98
CA ALA A 173 42.08 0.15 7.80
C ALA A 173 41.79 -0.30 9.24
N ALA A 174 41.97 -1.58 9.58
CA ALA A 174 41.72 -2.10 10.92
C ALA A 174 42.83 -1.71 11.91
N ASP A 175 42.48 -1.50 13.18
CA ASP A 175 43.45 -1.26 14.25
C ASP A 175 44.24 -2.55 14.55
N PRO A 176 45.57 -2.60 14.32
CA PRO A 176 46.37 -3.81 14.54
C PRO A 176 46.40 -4.28 15.99
N ARG A 177 45.99 -3.45 16.95
CA ARG A 177 45.96 -3.79 18.39
C ARG A 177 44.65 -4.46 18.81
N LYS A 178 43.66 -4.54 17.91
CA LYS A 178 42.36 -5.14 18.21
C LYS A 178 42.15 -6.43 17.41
N PRO A 179 41.40 -7.41 17.95
CA PRO A 179 40.96 -8.56 17.17
C PRO A 179 40.19 -8.10 15.93
N PHE A 180 40.58 -8.62 14.76
CA PHE A 180 39.96 -8.31 13.48
C PHE A 180 39.58 -9.60 12.77
N VAL A 181 38.33 -9.69 12.33
CA VAL A 181 37.84 -10.78 11.49
C VAL A 181 37.79 -10.26 10.06
N LYS A 182 38.55 -10.89 9.17
CA LYS A 182 38.59 -10.50 7.76
C LYS A 182 37.22 -10.76 7.13
N PRO A 183 36.57 -9.75 6.52
CA PRO A 183 35.30 -9.96 5.83
C PRO A 183 35.48 -10.88 4.62
N GLU A 184 34.50 -11.75 4.41
CA GLU A 184 34.43 -12.63 3.25
C GLU A 184 33.82 -11.92 2.03
N LEU A 185 34.10 -12.46 0.84
CA LEU A 185 33.42 -12.05 -0.38
C LEU A 185 31.95 -12.46 -0.31
N LYS A 186 31.08 -11.56 -0.74
CA LYS A 186 29.65 -11.83 -0.87
C LYS A 186 29.35 -12.37 -2.27
N GLU A 187 28.38 -13.25 -2.39
CA GLU A 187 27.87 -13.70 -3.69
C GLU A 187 27.36 -12.51 -4.51
N ALA A 188 27.60 -12.54 -5.82
CA ALA A 188 27.13 -11.49 -6.71
C ALA A 188 25.60 -11.50 -6.81
N VAL A 189 25.00 -10.32 -6.85
CA VAL A 189 23.55 -10.18 -7.06
C VAL A 189 23.28 -10.30 -8.57
N PRO A 190 22.50 -11.30 -9.02
CA PRO A 190 22.20 -11.47 -10.43
C PRO A 190 21.33 -10.32 -10.97
N TYR A 191 21.22 -10.26 -12.29
CA TYR A 191 20.19 -9.47 -12.96
C TYR A 191 18.90 -10.29 -12.97
N LEU A 192 17.81 -9.71 -12.45
CA LEU A 192 16.47 -10.28 -12.54
C LEU A 192 15.79 -9.71 -13.79
N ASP A 193 14.99 -10.54 -14.46
CA ASP A 193 14.22 -10.09 -15.61
C ASP A 193 12.86 -9.55 -15.16
N PHE A 194 12.78 -8.22 -15.02
CA PHE A 194 11.53 -7.49 -14.72
C PHE A 194 10.68 -7.21 -15.96
N SER A 195 11.16 -7.51 -17.16
CA SER A 195 10.49 -7.15 -18.42
C SER A 195 9.05 -7.67 -18.51
N PRO A 196 8.73 -8.93 -18.12
CA PRO A 196 7.35 -9.42 -18.13
C PRO A 196 6.43 -8.58 -17.25
N LEU A 197 6.90 -8.24 -16.05
CA LEU A 197 6.16 -7.45 -15.08
C LEU A 197 5.97 -6.00 -15.54
N GLN A 198 7.00 -5.39 -16.12
CA GLN A 198 6.91 -4.05 -16.71
C GLN A 198 5.94 -4.01 -17.89
N ASN A 199 6.00 -5.00 -18.79
CA ASN A 199 5.13 -5.07 -19.97
C ASN A 199 3.67 -5.28 -19.57
N SER A 200 3.40 -6.21 -18.65
CA SER A 200 2.02 -6.47 -18.17
C SER A 200 1.44 -5.26 -17.43
N LEU A 201 2.23 -4.56 -16.62
CA LEU A 201 1.78 -3.33 -15.95
C LEU A 201 1.53 -2.19 -16.95
N ALA A 202 2.36 -2.06 -17.99
CA ALA A 202 2.16 -1.06 -19.05
C ALA A 202 0.90 -1.36 -19.90
N GLN A 203 0.66 -2.63 -20.22
CA GLN A 203 -0.57 -3.06 -20.90
C GLN A 203 -1.80 -2.75 -20.05
N LEU A 204 -1.77 -3.09 -18.76
CA LEU A 204 -2.83 -2.76 -17.82
C LEU A 204 -3.06 -1.23 -17.73
N GLY A 205 -1.99 -0.43 -17.78
CA GLY A 205 -2.11 1.03 -17.83
C GLY A 205 -2.86 1.55 -19.06
N GLN A 206 -2.67 0.94 -20.25
CA GLN A 206 -3.44 1.29 -21.44
C GLN A 206 -4.93 0.97 -21.26
N ARG A 207 -5.24 -0.20 -20.69
CA ARG A 207 -6.60 -0.62 -20.38
C ARG A 207 -7.30 0.30 -19.38
N ILE A 208 -6.57 0.77 -18.38
CA ILE A 208 -7.07 1.73 -17.40
C ILE A 208 -7.39 3.06 -18.07
N GLU A 209 -6.54 3.55 -18.97
CA GLU A 209 -6.83 4.79 -19.71
C GLU A 209 -8.05 4.65 -20.63
N GLU A 210 -8.26 3.48 -21.25
CA GLU A 210 -9.49 3.20 -22.01
C GLU A 210 -10.74 3.22 -21.12
N LEU A 211 -10.67 2.67 -19.91
CA LEU A 211 -11.78 2.64 -18.95
C LEU A 211 -12.12 4.06 -18.44
N GLU A 212 -11.12 4.88 -18.14
CA GLU A 212 -11.29 6.27 -17.71
C GLU A 212 -11.94 7.16 -18.78
N GLY A 213 -11.81 6.81 -20.05
CA GLY A 213 -12.47 7.50 -21.16
C GLY A 213 -13.98 7.28 -21.24
N LEU A 214 -14.55 6.41 -20.39
CA LEU A 214 -15.97 6.04 -20.43
C LEU A 214 -16.79 6.80 -19.39
N GLU A 215 -17.97 7.29 -19.79
CA GLU A 215 -18.93 7.89 -18.86
C GLU A 215 -19.77 6.80 -18.15
N LEU A 216 -19.13 6.08 -17.23
CA LEU A 216 -19.76 4.94 -16.52
C LEU A 216 -21.01 5.35 -15.74
N GLU A 217 -21.04 6.56 -15.18
CA GLU A 217 -22.19 7.10 -14.44
C GLU A 217 -23.38 7.48 -15.36
N SER A 218 -23.13 7.78 -16.63
CA SER A 218 -24.18 8.11 -17.62
C SER A 218 -24.89 6.86 -18.17
N LEU A 219 -24.42 5.66 -17.83
CA LEU A 219 -24.98 4.40 -18.31
C LEU A 219 -26.39 4.13 -17.74
N PRO A 220 -27.27 3.42 -18.47
CA PRO A 220 -28.53 2.92 -17.94
C PRO A 220 -28.33 2.04 -16.69
N ALA A 221 -29.28 2.10 -15.74
CA ALA A 221 -29.19 1.41 -14.45
C ALA A 221 -28.88 -0.10 -14.54
N ASN A 222 -29.40 -0.79 -15.55
CA ASN A 222 -29.10 -2.22 -15.77
C ASN A 222 -27.63 -2.47 -16.18
N LYS A 223 -27.00 -1.56 -16.93
CA LYS A 223 -25.57 -1.62 -17.26
C LYS A 223 -24.72 -1.27 -16.04
N GLN A 224 -25.10 -0.26 -15.26
CA GLN A 224 -24.44 0.08 -14.00
C GLN A 224 -24.46 -1.10 -13.00
N GLU A 225 -25.59 -1.81 -12.87
CA GLU A 225 -25.67 -3.00 -12.01
C GLU A 225 -24.75 -4.13 -12.48
N ALA A 226 -24.66 -4.36 -13.80
CA ALA A 226 -23.74 -5.35 -14.37
C ALA A 226 -22.27 -4.97 -14.14
N LEU A 227 -21.93 -3.70 -14.35
CA LEU A 227 -20.60 -3.13 -14.08
C LEU A 227 -20.20 -3.32 -12.62
N ASN A 228 -21.11 -3.02 -11.68
CA ASN A 228 -20.89 -3.19 -10.25
C ASN A 228 -20.62 -4.63 -9.83
N LYS A 229 -21.16 -5.63 -10.54
CA LYS A 229 -20.84 -7.05 -10.25
C LYS A 229 -19.38 -7.35 -10.52
N VAL A 230 -18.85 -6.81 -11.62
CA VAL A 230 -17.45 -6.99 -12.02
C VAL A 230 -16.51 -6.12 -11.17
N LEU A 231 -16.87 -4.86 -10.86
CA LEU A 231 -16.08 -3.98 -10.00
C LEU A 231 -15.86 -4.56 -8.60
N LYS A 232 -16.86 -5.23 -8.02
CA LYS A 232 -16.73 -5.86 -6.68
C LYS A 232 -15.66 -6.95 -6.63
N GLU A 233 -15.38 -7.60 -7.75
CA GLU A 233 -14.42 -8.71 -7.85
C GLU A 233 -13.00 -8.24 -8.15
N THR A 234 -12.81 -6.97 -8.49
CA THR A 234 -11.53 -6.37 -8.87
C THR A 234 -10.39 -6.68 -7.89
N GLU A 235 -10.62 -6.48 -6.58
CA GLU A 235 -9.57 -6.71 -5.58
C GLU A 235 -9.25 -8.22 -5.42
N GLN A 236 -10.20 -9.10 -5.74
CA GLN A 236 -10.00 -10.55 -5.68
C GLN A 236 -9.06 -11.04 -6.79
N ILE A 237 -9.05 -10.36 -7.94
CA ILE A 237 -8.11 -10.66 -9.04
C ILE A 237 -6.66 -10.46 -8.60
N LEU A 238 -6.42 -9.61 -7.60
CA LEU A 238 -5.09 -9.39 -7.03
C LEU A 238 -4.66 -10.46 -6.03
N THR A 239 -5.42 -11.55 -5.90
CA THR A 239 -5.12 -12.67 -4.99
C THR A 239 -4.74 -13.94 -5.72
N GLU A 240 -3.87 -14.73 -5.09
CA GLU A 240 -3.38 -16.00 -5.63
C GLU A 240 -3.70 -17.14 -4.67
N SER A 241 -4.30 -18.22 -5.21
CA SER A 241 -4.80 -19.35 -4.43
C SER A 241 -3.70 -20.09 -3.66
N SER A 242 -2.50 -20.16 -4.25
CA SER A 242 -1.29 -20.72 -3.63
C SER A 242 -0.73 -19.85 -2.51
N GLY A 243 -1.16 -18.59 -2.43
CA GLY A 243 -0.68 -17.62 -1.46
C GLY A 243 0.75 -17.14 -1.71
N LEU A 244 1.30 -16.47 -0.70
CA LEU A 244 2.69 -16.01 -0.67
C LEU A 244 3.62 -17.14 -0.17
N PRO A 245 4.87 -17.23 -0.67
CA PRO A 245 5.85 -18.20 -0.20
C PRO A 245 5.98 -18.20 1.33
N ARG A 246 6.09 -19.37 1.96
CA ARG A 246 6.17 -19.58 3.43
C ARG A 246 4.96 -19.12 4.25
N ARG A 247 4.02 -18.36 3.68
CA ARG A 247 2.86 -17.81 4.40
C ARG A 247 1.59 -17.84 3.51
N PRO A 248 1.17 -19.05 3.09
CA PRO A 248 0.13 -19.24 2.07
C PRO A 248 -1.26 -18.74 2.48
N TRP A 249 -1.47 -18.40 3.76
CA TRP A 249 -2.69 -17.74 4.21
C TRP A 249 -2.81 -16.31 3.66
N PHE A 250 -1.71 -15.60 3.46
CA PHE A 250 -1.72 -14.31 2.78
C PHE A 250 -1.68 -14.55 1.27
N ARG A 251 -2.71 -14.08 0.56
CA ARG A 251 -2.94 -14.35 -0.87
C ARG A 251 -2.78 -13.14 -1.75
N HIS A 252 -2.96 -11.94 -1.21
CA HIS A 252 -2.89 -10.71 -1.97
C HIS A 252 -1.47 -10.41 -2.46
N GLN A 253 -1.34 -10.14 -3.77
CA GLN A 253 -0.05 -10.00 -4.46
C GLN A 253 0.56 -8.61 -4.35
N LEU A 254 -0.23 -7.58 -4.00
CA LEU A 254 0.29 -6.22 -3.77
C LEU A 254 0.53 -5.85 -2.31
N TYR A 255 -0.26 -6.34 -1.37
CA TYR A 255 -0.22 -5.91 0.04
C TYR A 255 -0.20 -7.10 0.96
N ALA A 256 0.76 -7.13 1.88
CA ALA A 256 0.75 -8.07 3.00
C ALA A 256 1.62 -7.54 4.14
N PRO A 257 1.43 -7.97 5.41
CA PRO A 257 2.43 -7.72 6.45
C PRO A 257 3.75 -8.38 6.05
N GLY A 258 4.88 -7.75 6.35
CA GLY A 258 6.19 -8.32 6.05
C GLY A 258 6.60 -9.40 7.05
N PHE A 259 7.45 -10.34 6.61
CA PHE A 259 8.00 -11.41 7.46
C PHE A 259 8.58 -10.90 8.79
N TYR A 260 9.31 -9.78 8.74
CA TYR A 260 10.08 -9.26 9.88
C TYR A 260 9.64 -7.86 10.32
N THR A 261 8.61 -7.29 9.69
CA THR A 261 8.12 -5.93 10.00
C THR A 261 6.90 -5.92 10.92
N GLY A 262 6.44 -7.10 11.37
CA GLY A 262 5.23 -7.23 12.18
C GLY A 262 4.01 -6.68 11.45
N TYR A 263 3.43 -5.58 11.97
CA TYR A 263 2.29 -4.93 11.33
C TYR A 263 2.65 -4.11 10.08
N GLY A 264 3.92 -3.78 9.87
CA GLY A 264 4.37 -2.99 8.72
C GLY A 264 4.13 -3.73 7.41
N VAL A 265 3.57 -3.02 6.43
CA VAL A 265 3.27 -3.55 5.09
C VAL A 265 4.55 -3.79 4.28
N LYS A 266 4.54 -4.85 3.48
CA LYS A 266 5.41 -5.03 2.32
C LYS A 266 4.56 -4.92 1.06
N THR A 267 4.97 -4.04 0.16
CA THR A 267 4.34 -3.87 -1.15
C THR A 267 5.03 -4.79 -2.16
N LEU A 268 4.24 -5.37 -3.05
CA LEU A 268 4.68 -6.46 -3.94
C LEU A 268 5.41 -7.58 -3.16
N PRO A 269 4.82 -8.08 -2.06
CA PRO A 269 5.52 -8.85 -1.03
C PRO A 269 6.28 -10.06 -1.57
N GLY A 270 5.72 -10.83 -2.52
CA GLY A 270 6.40 -11.99 -3.10
C GLY A 270 7.76 -11.64 -3.71
N VAL A 271 7.78 -10.59 -4.54
CA VAL A 271 9.01 -10.13 -5.22
C VAL A 271 9.96 -9.46 -4.23
N ARG A 272 9.45 -8.49 -3.45
CA ARG A 272 10.26 -7.70 -2.53
C ARG A 272 10.92 -8.56 -1.46
N GLU A 273 10.16 -9.46 -0.84
CA GLU A 273 10.70 -10.30 0.23
C GLU A 273 11.74 -11.30 -0.30
N ALA A 274 11.55 -11.86 -1.51
CA ALA A 274 12.55 -12.73 -2.13
C ALA A 274 13.89 -12.01 -2.39
N ILE A 275 13.83 -10.76 -2.90
CA ILE A 275 15.03 -9.91 -3.09
C ILE A 275 15.70 -9.58 -1.75
N GLU A 276 14.92 -9.21 -0.73
CA GLU A 276 15.43 -8.92 0.61
C GLU A 276 16.18 -10.13 1.19
N GLN A 277 15.66 -11.34 0.98
CA GLN A 277 16.25 -12.60 1.45
C GLN A 277 17.38 -13.16 0.55
N ASN A 278 17.73 -12.49 -0.55
CA ASN A 278 18.67 -13.02 -1.57
C ASN A 278 18.21 -14.32 -2.24
N ASN A 279 16.92 -14.63 -2.21
CA ASN A 279 16.39 -15.80 -2.89
C ASN A 279 16.05 -15.43 -4.35
N TRP A 280 17.08 -15.40 -5.19
CA TRP A 280 16.97 -14.88 -6.57
C TRP A 280 16.08 -15.74 -7.47
N GLU A 281 16.07 -17.07 -7.27
CA GLU A 281 15.19 -17.98 -7.99
C GLU A 281 13.72 -17.70 -7.64
N GLU A 282 13.40 -17.58 -6.35
CA GLU A 282 12.05 -17.22 -5.92
C GLU A 282 11.68 -15.80 -6.37
N ALA A 283 12.62 -14.86 -6.39
CA ALA A 283 12.38 -13.50 -6.88
C ALA A 283 11.92 -13.54 -8.35
N GLN A 284 12.60 -14.30 -9.20
CA GLN A 284 12.21 -14.46 -10.59
C GLN A 284 10.82 -15.13 -10.73
N GLN A 285 10.57 -16.20 -9.97
CA GLN A 285 9.25 -16.87 -9.97
C GLN A 285 8.12 -15.94 -9.52
N GLN A 286 8.36 -15.09 -8.52
CA GLN A 286 7.35 -14.14 -8.03
C GLN A 286 7.16 -12.96 -8.99
N ILE A 287 8.18 -12.56 -9.77
CA ILE A 287 8.03 -11.56 -10.84
C ILE A 287 7.08 -12.09 -11.92
N GLU A 288 7.28 -13.33 -12.36
CA GLU A 288 6.41 -13.98 -13.36
C GLU A 288 4.98 -14.14 -12.84
N LYS A 289 4.82 -14.55 -11.58
CA LYS A 289 3.51 -14.70 -10.95
C LYS A 289 2.77 -13.36 -10.86
N LEU A 290 3.43 -12.31 -10.39
CA LEU A 290 2.84 -10.98 -10.31
C LEU A 290 2.50 -10.42 -11.71
N SER A 291 3.33 -10.70 -12.72
CA SER A 291 3.00 -10.37 -14.11
C SER A 291 1.71 -11.06 -14.57
N GLY A 292 1.53 -12.34 -14.24
CA GLY A 292 0.29 -13.07 -14.49
C GLY A 292 -0.93 -12.43 -13.79
N THR A 293 -0.76 -11.96 -12.55
CA THR A 293 -1.81 -11.22 -11.82
C THR A 293 -2.20 -9.93 -12.55
N PHE A 294 -1.25 -9.16 -13.09
CA PHE A 294 -1.57 -7.95 -13.86
C PHE A 294 -2.25 -8.24 -15.19
N LEU A 295 -1.87 -9.31 -15.88
CA LEU A 295 -2.58 -9.75 -17.09
C LEU A 295 -4.02 -10.21 -16.78
N ALA A 296 -4.23 -10.88 -15.65
CA ALA A 296 -5.57 -11.25 -15.20
C ALA A 296 -6.42 -10.02 -14.86
N MET A 297 -5.81 -9.00 -14.24
CA MET A 297 -6.43 -7.72 -13.96
C MET A 297 -6.79 -6.96 -15.25
N ASP A 298 -5.91 -6.95 -16.25
CA ASP A 298 -6.18 -6.36 -17.57
C ASP A 298 -7.40 -7.01 -18.24
N GLU A 299 -7.44 -8.34 -18.31
CA GLU A 299 -8.59 -9.06 -18.85
C GLU A 299 -9.87 -8.87 -18.01
N HIS A 300 -9.75 -8.64 -16.70
CA HIS A 300 -10.88 -8.29 -15.84
C HIS A 300 -11.44 -6.90 -16.17
N LEU A 301 -10.57 -5.89 -16.30
CA LEU A 301 -10.98 -4.54 -16.68
C LEU A 301 -11.53 -4.48 -18.12
N LYS A 302 -11.06 -5.34 -19.02
CA LYS A 302 -11.63 -5.47 -20.36
C LYS A 302 -13.10 -5.91 -20.34
N LYS A 303 -13.50 -6.75 -19.38
CA LYS A 303 -14.93 -7.11 -19.19
C LYS A 303 -15.75 -5.91 -18.77
N LEU A 304 -15.19 -5.00 -17.95
CA LEU A 304 -15.88 -3.76 -17.55
C LEU A 304 -16.19 -2.89 -18.78
N ILE A 305 -15.21 -2.70 -19.65
CA ILE A 305 -15.38 -1.92 -20.90
C ILE A 305 -16.46 -2.54 -21.77
N GLY A 306 -16.45 -3.87 -21.95
CA GLY A 306 -17.48 -4.57 -22.73
C GLY A 306 -18.90 -4.49 -22.14
N HIS A 307 -19.05 -4.16 -20.85
CA HIS A 307 -20.37 -3.86 -20.24
C HIS A 307 -20.79 -2.40 -20.39
N ALA A 308 -19.84 -1.49 -20.61
CA ALA A 308 -20.10 -0.06 -20.80
C ALA A 308 -20.51 0.26 -22.24
N GLU A 309 -19.88 -0.37 -23.24
CA GLU A 309 -20.27 -0.34 -24.66
C GLU A 309 -21.68 -0.95 -24.89
#